data_AF-A0A8K1D4C5-F1
#
_entry.id   AF-A0A8K1D4C5-F1
#
_cell.length_a   1.000
_cell.length_b   1.000
_cell.length_c   1.000
_cell.angle_alpha   90.00
_cell.angle_beta   90.00
_cell.angle_gamma   90.00
#
_symmetry.space_group_name_H-M   'P 1'
#
loop_
_entity.id
_entity.type
_entity.pdbx_description
1 polymer ?
#
loop_
_entity_poly.entity_id
_entity_poly.type
_entity_poly.pdbx_seq_one_letter_code
_entity_poly.pdbx_strand_id
1 'polypeptide(L)'
;MISLLQTWPELPVLNALELLDFSFPDRYVGSFAINSLKKLTDDDVFQYLLQLVQVLKYESYLDCELTKFLLERALSNRKIGHFLFWHL
;
A
#
# COMPACT_ATOMS: atom_id res chain seq x y z
N MET A 1 -19.61 3.43 -10.58
CA MET A 1 -18.31 3.95 -10.11
C MET A 1 -17.30 2.82 -9.92
N ILE A 2 -17.59 1.81 -9.08
CA ILE A 2 -16.72 0.63 -8.90
C ILE A 2 -16.45 -0.13 -10.22
N SER A 3 -17.46 -0.23 -11.11
CA SER A 3 -17.30 -0.85 -12.43
C SER A 3 -16.29 -0.15 -13.34
N LEU A 4 -16.08 1.16 -13.17
CA LEU A 4 -15.06 1.93 -13.90
C LEU A 4 -13.67 1.75 -13.27
N LEU A 5 -13.61 1.54 -11.96
CA LEU A 5 -12.35 1.27 -11.25
C LEU A 5 -11.74 -0.06 -11.71
N GLN A 6 -12.58 -1.07 -11.98
CA GLN A 6 -12.14 -2.38 -12.47
C GLN A 6 -11.45 -2.32 -13.84
N THR A 7 -11.78 -1.34 -14.66
CA THR A 7 -11.18 -1.12 -15.99
C THR A 7 -10.21 0.06 -16.01
N TRP A 8 -9.96 0.67 -14.84
CA TRP A 8 -9.07 1.82 -14.74
C TRP A 8 -7.61 1.38 -14.93
N PRO A 9 -6.81 2.09 -15.74
CA PRO A 9 -5.40 1.75 -15.92
C PRO A 9 -4.63 1.94 -14.61
N GLU A 10 -3.57 1.16 -14.41
CA GLU A 10 -2.72 1.32 -13.23
C GLU A 10 -2.21 2.76 -13.09
N LEU A 11 -2.17 3.22 -11.84
CA LEU A 11 -1.75 4.59 -11.56
C LEU A 11 -0.22 4.70 -11.41
N PRO A 12 0.32 5.92 -11.60
CA PRO A 12 1.61 6.30 -11.06
C PRO A 12 1.63 6.17 -9.53
N VAL A 13 2.82 5.96 -8.99
CA VAL A 13 3.04 5.69 -7.55
C VAL A 13 2.47 6.79 -6.66
N LEU A 14 2.72 8.06 -7.00
CA LEU A 14 2.25 9.19 -6.20
C LEU A 14 0.72 9.24 -6.09
N ASN A 15 0.03 9.02 -7.21
CA ASN A 15 -1.43 8.96 -7.24
C ASN A 15 -1.96 7.75 -6.47
N ALA A 16 -1.29 6.60 -6.54
CA ALA A 16 -1.66 5.43 -5.76
C ALA A 16 -1.50 5.69 -4.25
N LEU A 17 -0.44 6.38 -3.83
CA LEU A 17 -0.25 6.79 -2.43
C LEU A 17 -1.31 7.78 -1.96
N GLU A 18 -1.74 8.72 -2.81
CA GLU A 18 -2.84 9.65 -2.50
C GLU A 18 -4.16 8.91 -2.24
N LEU A 19 -4.43 7.85 -3.01
CA LEU A 19 -5.63 7.02 -2.82
C LEU A 19 -5.61 6.17 -1.54
N LEU A 20 -4.49 6.11 -0.83
CA LEU A 20 -4.38 5.48 0.48
C LEU A 20 -4.71 6.43 1.65
N ASP A 21 -5.00 7.70 1.37
CA ASP A 21 -5.38 8.66 2.40
C ASP A 21 -6.80 8.38 2.94
N PHE A 22 -7.08 8.86 4.15
CA PHE A 22 -8.39 8.77 4.81
C PHE A 22 -9.54 9.35 3.97
N SER A 23 -9.23 10.25 3.04
CA SER A 23 -10.17 10.80 2.06
C SER A 23 -10.83 9.73 1.16
N PHE A 24 -10.25 8.53 1.04
CA PHE A 24 -10.72 7.44 0.18
C PHE A 24 -10.96 6.12 0.94
N PRO A 25 -11.99 6.03 1.80
CA PRO A 25 -12.18 4.88 2.70
C PRO A 25 -12.72 3.61 2.02
N ASP A 26 -13.03 3.65 0.72
CA ASP A 26 -13.61 2.51 0.01
C ASP A 26 -12.56 1.41 -0.20
N ARG A 27 -12.86 0.19 0.26
CA ARG A 27 -11.95 -0.96 0.18
C ARG A 27 -11.51 -1.33 -1.24
N TYR A 28 -12.34 -1.08 -2.26
CA TYR A 28 -11.99 -1.38 -3.65
C TYR A 28 -11.00 -0.34 -4.18
N VAL A 29 -11.14 0.92 -3.75
CA VAL A 29 -10.16 1.99 -4.02
C VAL A 29 -8.83 1.68 -3.36
N GLY A 30 -8.82 1.28 -2.09
CA GLY A 30 -7.61 0.86 -1.39
C GLY A 30 -6.93 -0.34 -2.07
N SER A 31 -7.69 -1.38 -2.43
CA SER A 31 -7.16 -2.54 -3.17
C SER A 31 -6.57 -2.15 -4.53
N PHE A 32 -7.22 -1.25 -5.26
CA PHE A 32 -6.73 -0.72 -6.53
C PHE A 32 -5.43 0.09 -6.38
N ALA A 33 -5.34 0.92 -5.33
CA ALA A 33 -4.13 1.65 -4.98
C ALA A 33 -2.96 0.70 -4.69
N ILE A 34 -3.17 -0.31 -3.84
CA ILE A 34 -2.16 -1.33 -3.54
C ILE A 34 -1.74 -2.10 -4.78
N ASN A 35 -2.68 -2.45 -5.67
CA ASN A 35 -2.35 -3.12 -6.92
C ASN A 35 -1.41 -2.25 -7.80
N SER A 36 -1.65 -0.94 -7.85
CA SER A 36 -0.76 -0.01 -8.55
C SER A 36 0.63 0.12 -7.91
N LEU A 37 0.78 -0.19 -6.61
CA LEU A 37 2.06 -0.18 -5.89
C LEU A 37 2.83 -1.50 -6.00
N LYS A 38 2.20 -2.62 -6.38
CA LYS A 38 2.86 -3.93 -6.46
C LYS A 38 4.04 -3.96 -7.45
N LYS A 39 4.05 -3.08 -8.45
CA LYS A 39 5.16 -2.94 -9.43
C LYS A 39 6.41 -2.24 -8.88
N LEU A 40 6.33 -1.62 -7.70
CA LEU A 40 7.46 -0.91 -7.11
C LEU A 40 8.63 -1.83 -6.81
N THR A 41 9.84 -1.36 -7.08
CA THR A 41 11.07 -2.05 -6.66
C THR A 41 11.20 -2.00 -5.13
N ASP A 42 12.06 -2.86 -4.56
CA ASP A 42 12.29 -2.86 -3.11
C ASP A 42 12.87 -1.53 -2.61
N ASP A 43 13.69 -0.86 -3.42
CA ASP A 43 14.25 0.44 -3.08
C ASP A 43 13.16 1.53 -3.08
N ASP A 44 12.24 1.51 -4.03
CA ASP A 44 11.10 2.44 -4.05
C ASP A 44 10.18 2.21 -2.84
N VAL A 45 9.83 0.95 -2.54
CA VAL A 45 9.01 0.63 -1.36
C VAL A 45 9.73 1.08 -0.09
N PHE A 46 11.04 0.88 0.00
CA PHE A 46 11.83 1.33 1.14
C PHE A 46 11.78 2.85 1.31
N GLN A 47 11.82 3.61 0.22
CA GLN A 47 11.71 5.08 0.25
C GLN A 47 10.37 5.57 0.80
N TYR A 48 9.27 4.84 0.55
CA TYR A 48 7.92 5.18 1.01
C TYR A 48 7.46 4.38 2.25
N LEU A 49 8.33 3.55 2.83
CA LEU A 49 7.96 2.58 3.87
C LEU A 49 7.35 3.26 5.10
N LEU A 50 7.92 4.40 5.51
CA LEU A 50 7.43 5.14 6.67
C LEU A 50 5.97 5.59 6.46
N GLN A 51 5.67 6.17 5.30
CA GLN A 51 4.35 6.66 4.94
C GLN A 51 3.34 5.50 4.86
N LEU A 52 3.73 4.39 4.22
CA LEU A 52 2.90 3.19 4.13
C LEU A 52 2.56 2.61 5.52
N VAL A 53 3.50 2.63 6.47
CA VAL A 53 3.21 2.22 7.85
C VAL A 53 2.25 3.18 8.54
N GLN A 54 2.32 4.49 8.27
CA GLN A 54 1.34 5.43 8.85
C GLN A 54 -0.07 5.20 8.31
N VAL A 55 -0.22 4.79 7.04
CA VAL A 55 -1.53 4.48 6.45
C VAL A 55 -2.25 3.36 7.20
N LEU A 56 -1.51 2.38 7.74
CA LEU A 56 -2.11 1.29 8.53
C LEU A 56 -2.95 1.79 9.72
N LYS A 57 -2.70 3.00 10.23
CA LYS A 57 -3.48 3.59 11.32
C LYS A 57 -4.90 4.00 10.91
N TYR A 58 -5.13 4.19 9.61
CA TYR A 58 -6.43 4.55 9.05
C TYR A 58 -7.23 3.34 8.55
N GLU A 59 -6.61 2.16 8.53
CA GLU A 59 -7.27 0.93 8.10
C GLU A 59 -8.33 0.50 9.10
N SER A 60 -9.54 0.23 8.58
CA SER A 60 -10.69 -0.14 9.42
C SER A 60 -10.63 -1.60 9.90
N TYR A 61 -9.81 -2.43 9.25
CA TYR A 61 -9.68 -3.85 9.52
C TYR A 61 -8.21 -4.27 9.56
N LEU A 62 -7.89 -5.23 10.44
CA LEU A 62 -6.54 -5.79 10.54
C LEU A 62 -6.14 -6.54 9.26
N ASP A 63 -7.08 -7.30 8.69
CA ASP A 63 -6.88 -8.01 7.43
C ASP A 63 -7.20 -7.09 6.25
N CYS A 64 -6.20 -6.29 5.83
CA CYS A 64 -6.28 -5.40 4.69
C CYS A 64 -5.15 -5.68 3.67
N GLU A 65 -5.35 -5.24 2.43
CA GLU A 65 -4.40 -5.46 1.34
C GLU A 65 -3.05 -4.79 1.58
N LEU A 66 -3.03 -3.65 2.28
CA LEU A 66 -1.79 -2.95 2.64
C LEU A 66 -0.95 -3.78 3.63
N THR A 67 -1.58 -4.36 4.66
CA THR A 67 -0.88 -5.23 5.62
C THR A 67 -0.27 -6.44 4.92
N LYS A 68 -1.02 -7.10 4.04
CA LYS A 68 -0.50 -8.24 3.25
C LYS A 68 0.69 -7.83 2.38
N PHE A 69 0.54 -6.73 1.64
CA PHE A 69 1.60 -6.19 0.79
C PHE A 69 2.90 -5.91 1.58
N LEU A 70 2.80 -5.23 2.73
CA LEU A 70 3.98 -4.91 3.55
C LEU A 70 4.64 -6.17 4.12
N LEU A 71 3.85 -7.15 4.58
CA LEU A 71 4.37 -8.41 5.10
C LEU A 71 5.05 -9.25 4.01
N GLU A 72 4.45 -9.37 2.83
CA GLU A 72 5.04 -10.09 1.69
C GLU A 72 6.40 -9.51 1.29
N ARG A 73 6.52 -8.17 1.24
CA ARG A 73 7.77 -7.47 0.94
C ARG A 73 8.80 -7.60 2.05
N ALA A 74 8.38 -7.50 3.31
CA ALA A 74 9.25 -7.68 4.47
C ALA A 74 9.83 -9.10 4.58
N LEU A 75 9.03 -10.13 4.26
CA LEU A 75 9.47 -11.53 4.26
C LEU A 75 10.43 -11.83 3.11
N SER A 76 10.29 -11.12 1.98
CA SER A 76 11.14 -11.28 0.80
C SER A 76 12.44 -10.46 0.87
N ASN A 77 12.47 -9.39 1.68
CA ASN A 77 13.62 -8.50 1.81
C ASN A 77 13.91 -8.15 3.27
N ARG A 78 15.02 -8.69 3.80
CA ARG A 78 15.44 -8.50 5.20
C ARG A 78 15.57 -7.03 5.61
N LYS A 79 16.00 -6.14 4.71
CA LYS A 79 16.13 -4.71 5.01
C LYS A 79 14.74 -4.10 5.24
N ILE A 80 13.80 -4.34 4.33
CA ILE A 80 12.41 -3.89 4.48
C ILE A 80 11.81 -4.46 5.77
N GLY A 81 11.98 -5.76 6.02
CA GLY A 81 11.45 -6.38 7.23
C GLY A 81 12.02 -5.81 8.53
N HIS A 82 13.32 -5.51 8.57
CA HIS A 82 13.94 -4.87 9.73
C HIS A 82 13.33 -3.49 10.02
N PHE A 83 13.21 -2.63 9.02
CA PHE A 83 12.65 -1.29 9.21
C PHE A 83 11.13 -1.31 9.45
N LEU A 84 10.40 -2.23 8.81
CA LEU A 84 8.98 -2.43 9.10
C LEU A 84 8.77 -2.77 10.58
N PHE A 85 9.55 -3.69 11.14
CA PHE A 85 9.49 -4.03 12.56
C PHE A 85 9.71 -2.82 13.48
N TRP A 86 10.66 -1.95 13.16
CA TRP A 86 10.95 -0.78 14.00
C TRP A 86 9.98 0.39 13.83
N HIS A 87 9.23 0.44 12.72
CA HIS A 87 8.21 1.47 12.50
C HIS A 87 6.85 1.12 13.12
N LEU A 88 6.60 -0.16 13.42
CA LEU A 88 5.41 -0.65 14.11
C LEU A 88 5.54 -0.48 15.62
#